data_AF-A0A5M6IRT2-F1
#
_entry.id   AF-A0A5M6IRT2-F1
#
_cell.length_a   1.000
_cell.length_b   1.000
_cell.length_c   1.000
_cell.angle_alpha   90.00
_cell.angle_beta   90.00
_cell.angle_gamma   90.00
#
_symmetry.space_group_name_H-M   'P 1'
#
loop_
_entity.id
_entity.type
_entity.pdbx_description
1 polymer ?
#
loop_
_entity_poly.entity_id
_entity_poly.type
_entity_poly.pdbx_seq_one_letter_code
_entity_poly.pdbx_strand_id
1 'polypeptide(L)' 'MRRTTLTALTAVLLVTLMLPLAACQSEGPAERTGKSLDQAGQNLRDTVDPPSGPAEAAGRKLDRTFQ' A
#
# COMPACT_ATOMS: atom_id res chain seq x y z
N MET A 1 34.98 15.70 -21.36
CA MET A 1 33.82 16.10 -20.54
C MET A 1 32.54 15.30 -20.85
N ARG A 2 32.13 15.10 -22.11
CA ARG A 2 30.90 14.33 -22.43
C ARG A 2 30.88 12.86 -21.98
N ARG A 3 32.04 12.18 -21.91
CA ARG A 3 32.15 10.77 -21.50
C ARG A 3 32.02 10.57 -19.98
N THR A 4 32.59 11.47 -19.19
CA THR A 4 32.56 11.41 -17.71
C THR A 4 31.19 11.79 -17.15
N THR A 5 30.47 12.70 -17.81
CA THR A 5 29.08 13.03 -17.46
C THR A 5 28.13 11.87 -17.76
N LEU A 6 28.35 11.14 -18.86
CA LEU A 6 27.54 9.97 -19.21
C LEU A 6 27.72 8.84 -18.19
N THR A 7 28.97 8.56 -17.78
CA THR A 7 29.25 7.52 -16.76
C THR A 7 28.69 7.89 -15.38
N ALA A 8 28.72 9.17 -15.00
CA ALA A 8 28.11 9.62 -13.75
C ALA A 8 26.59 9.50 -13.78
N LEU A 9 25.95 9.84 -14.91
CA LEU A 9 24.50 9.69 -15.08
C LEU A 9 24.08 8.21 -15.00
N THR A 10 24.82 7.32 -15.65
CA THR A 10 24.57 5.87 -15.59
C THR A 10 24.72 5.33 -14.18
N ALA A 11 25.73 5.79 -13.43
CA ALA A 11 25.92 5.38 -12.03
C ALA A 11 24.76 5.85 -11.13
N VAL A 12 24.32 7.10 -11.28
CA VAL A 12 23.16 7.62 -10.54
C VAL A 12 21.90 6.83 -10.88
N LEU A 13 21.65 6.55 -12.17
CA LEU A 13 20.51 5.77 -12.60
C LEU A 13 20.52 4.36 -11.97
N LEU A 14 21.66 3.67 -12.01
CA LEU A 14 21.78 2.33 -11.43
C LEU A 14 21.55 2.31 -9.91
N VAL A 15 22.05 3.32 -9.19
CA VAL A 15 21.81 3.43 -7.74
C VAL A 15 20.33 3.70 -7.44
N THR A 16 19.68 4.58 -8.21
CA THR A 16 18.25 4.89 -8.00
C THR A 16 17.35 3.67 -8.23
N LEU A 17 17.68 2.79 -9.18
CA LEU A 17 16.92 1.57 -9.44
C LEU A 17 17.03 0.52 -8.33
N MET A 18 18.08 0.56 -7.51
CA MET A 18 18.28 -0.42 -6.41
C MET A 18 17.64 0.02 -5.09
N LEU A 19 17.32 1.31 -4.92
CA LEU A 19 16.63 1.84 -3.73
C LEU A 19 15.26 1.17 -3.42
N PRO A 20 14.36 0.90 -4.39
CA PRO A 20 13.05 0.33 -4.08
C PRO A 20 13.12 -1.12 -3.57
N LEU A 21 14.19 -1.88 -3.87
CA LEU A 21 14.35 -3.25 -3.37
C LEU A 21 14.49 -3.29 -1.84
N ALA A 22 15.09 -2.26 -1.22
CA ALA A 22 15.17 -2.15 0.24
C ALA A 22 13.81 -1.83 0.89
N ALA A 23 12.84 -1.33 0.12
CA ALA A 23 11.50 -1.00 0.60
C ALA A 23 10.53 -2.19 0.59
N CYS A 24 10.90 -3.33 -0.01
CA CYS A 24 10.02 -4.51 -0.09
C CYS A 24 9.85 -5.27 1.24
N GLN A 25 10.65 -4.97 2.28
CA GLN A 25 10.65 -5.76 3.51
C GLN A 25 9.64 -5.27 4.57
N SER A 26 9.08 -4.07 4.41
CA SER A 26 8.21 -3.45 5.41
C SER A 26 7.09 -2.70 4.71
N GLU A 27 5.90 -2.68 5.32
CA GLU A 27 4.78 -1.88 4.81
C GLU A 27 5.24 -0.43 4.62
N GLY A 28 5.23 0.01 3.37
CA GLY A 28 5.63 1.36 2.99
C GLY A 28 4.64 2.41 3.49
N PRO A 29 5.04 3.69 3.53
CA PRO A 29 4.14 4.77 3.93
C PRO A 29 2.86 4.82 3.09
N ALA A 30 2.97 4.56 1.78
CA ALA A 30 1.82 4.50 0.88
C ALA A 30 0.86 3.35 1.22
N GLU A 31 1.40 2.17 1.55
CA GLU A 31 0.61 1.00 1.96
C GLU A 31 -0.15 1.28 3.27
N ARG A 32 0.53 1.84 4.27
CA ARG A 32 -0.10 2.21 5.56
C ARG A 32 -1.20 3.24 5.38
N THR A 33 -0.95 4.26 4.55
CA THR A 33 -1.96 5.27 4.22
C THR A 33 -3.13 4.63 3.50
N GLY A 34 -2.88 3.77 2.50
CA GLY A 34 -3.91 3.00 1.80
C GLY A 34 -4.78 2.20 2.78
N LYS A 35 -4.16 1.41 3.66
CA LYS A 35 -4.87 0.63 4.70
C LYS A 35 -5.72 1.50 5.62
N SER A 36 -5.22 2.66 6.04
CA SER A 36 -5.99 3.58 6.89
C SER A 36 -7.21 4.17 6.18
N LEU A 37 -7.08 4.52 4.89
CA LEU A 37 -8.17 5.06 4.08
C LEU A 37 -9.22 4.00 3.78
N ASP A 38 -8.78 2.79 3.47
CA ASP A 38 -9.66 1.67 3.23
C ASP A 38 -10.49 1.33 4.48
N GLN A 39 -9.86 1.23 5.66
CA GLN A 39 -10.56 1.03 6.94
C GLN A 39 -11.57 2.15 7.23
N ALA A 40 -11.20 3.41 6.97
CA ALA A 40 -12.11 4.53 7.13
C ALA A 40 -13.32 4.41 6.18
N GLY A 41 -13.10 4.05 4.92
CA GLY A 41 -14.16 3.81 3.95
C GLY A 41 -15.10 2.66 4.35
N GLN A 42 -14.54 1.55 4.85
CA GLN A 42 -15.32 0.42 5.36
C GLN A 42 -16.17 0.81 6.57
N ASN A 43 -15.62 1.57 7.53
CA ASN A 43 -16.38 2.03 8.71
C ASN A 43 -17.54 2.95 8.31
N LEU A 44 -17.30 3.85 7.35
CA LEU A 44 -18.36 4.70 6.80
C LEU A 44 -19.42 3.86 6.10
N ARG A 45 -19.03 2.85 5.31
CA ARG A 45 -19.97 1.91 4.67
C ARG A 45 -20.81 1.18 5.71
N ASP A 46 -20.19 0.58 6.72
CA ASP A 46 -20.88 -0.14 7.80
C ASP A 46 -21.85 0.78 8.59
N THR A 47 -21.60 2.09 8.60
CA THR A 47 -22.48 3.07 9.25
C THR A 47 -23.70 3.42 8.38
N VAL A 48 -23.51 3.61 7.07
CA VAL A 48 -24.61 3.96 6.15
C VAL A 48 -25.38 2.74 5.65
N ASP A 49 -24.75 1.58 5.66
CA ASP A 49 -25.28 0.29 5.21
C ASP A 49 -24.90 -0.80 6.25
N PRO A 50 -25.55 -0.77 7.42
CA PRO A 50 -25.28 -1.72 8.49
C PRO A 50 -25.68 -3.14 8.08
N PRO A 51 -25.07 -4.18 8.67
CA PRO A 51 -25.34 -5.55 8.27
C PRO A 51 -26.80 -5.86 8.58
N SER A 52 -27.51 -6.44 7.62
CA SER A 52 -28.94 -6.77 7.75
C SER A 52 -29.17 -7.96 8.69
N GLY A 53 -28.11 -8.69 9.07
CA GLY A 53 -28.20 -9.81 10.02
C GLY A 53 -26.84 -10.39 10.46
N PRO A 54 -26.87 -11.36 11.39
CA PRO A 54 -25.67 -11.93 12.00
C PRO A 54 -24.77 -12.70 11.01
N ALA A 55 -25.37 -13.32 9.98
CA ALA A 55 -24.61 -14.00 8.93
C ALA A 55 -23.81 -13.02 8.07
N GLU A 56 -24.40 -11.88 7.71
CA GLU A 56 -23.75 -10.83 6.93
C GLU A 56 -22.66 -10.13 7.75
N ALA A 57 -22.92 -9.85 9.03
CA ALA A 57 -21.92 -9.31 9.95
C ALA A 57 -20.73 -10.26 10.13
N ALA A 58 -20.97 -11.57 10.22
CA ALA A 58 -19.91 -12.57 10.30
C ALA A 58 -19.10 -12.64 8.99
N GLY A 59 -19.77 -12.63 7.83
CA GLY A 59 -19.12 -12.57 6.53
C GLY A 59 -18.18 -11.36 6.40
N ARG A 60 -18.65 -10.17 6.79
CA ARG A 60 -17.82 -8.95 6.77
C ARG A 60 -16.65 -8.95 7.76
N LYS A 61 -16.74 -9.69 8.86
CA LYS A 61 -15.62 -9.87 9.79
C LYS A 61 -14.58 -10.83 9.24
N LEU A 62 -15.01 -11.89 8.59
CA LEU A 62 -14.13 -12.85 7.92
C LEU A 62 -13.38 -12.16 6.78
N ASP A 63 -14.09 -11.43 5.91
CA ASP A 63 -13.49 -10.69 4.80
C ASP A 63 -12.37 -9.74 5.27
N ARG A 64 -12.62 -8.96 6.34
CA ARG A 64 -11.60 -8.11 6.99
C ARG A 64 -10.40 -8.84 7.58
N THR A 65 -10.57 -10.11 7.96
CA THR A 65 -9.49 -10.91 8.56
C THR A 65 -8.59 -11.52 7.49
N PHE A 66 -9.11 -11.72 6.28
CA PHE A 66 -8.39 -12.35 5.17
C PHE A 66 -7.90 -11.34 4.11
N GLN A 67 -8.11 -10.05 4.34
CA GLN A 67 -7.64 -8.91 3.53
C GLN A 67 -6.32 -8.35 4.09
#